data_AF-A0A524HK08-F1
#
_entry.id   AF-A0A524HK08-F1
#
_cell.length_a   1.000
_cell.length_b   1.000
_cell.length_c   1.000
_cell.angle_alpha   90.00
_cell.angle_beta   90.00
_cell.angle_gamma   90.00
#
_symmetry.space_group_name_H-M   'P 1'
#
loop_
_entity.id
_entity.type
_entity.pdbx_description
1 polymer ?
#
loop_
_entity_poly.entity_id
_entity_poly.type
_entity_poly.pdbx_seq_one_letter_code
_entity_poly.pdbx_strand_id
1 'polypeptide(L)'
;MRVGGAWHLRFAPGRPALALEAVAMSAAQTLAEPRVQIRQCVGLDCRLYFSDDSPTQARRWCSGQRCGRTGRVERRRASRPAPLLSDG
;
A
#
# COMPACT_ATOMS: atom_id res chain seq x y z
N MET A 1 -25.14 -24.04 -13.67
CA MET A 1 -26.01 -24.33 -14.85
C MET A 1 -25.14 -24.86 -15.99
N ARG A 2 -25.67 -25.71 -16.87
CA ARG A 2 -24.97 -26.08 -18.10
C ARG A 2 -25.28 -25.06 -19.19
N VAL A 3 -24.24 -24.47 -19.78
CA VAL A 3 -24.36 -23.59 -20.97
C VAL A 3 -23.44 -24.18 -22.03
N GLY A 4 -23.99 -24.54 -23.20
CA GLY A 4 -23.21 -25.13 -24.30
C GLY A 4 -22.49 -26.44 -23.94
N GLY A 5 -23.03 -27.26 -23.03
CA GLY A 5 -22.40 -28.52 -22.60
C GLY A 5 -21.35 -28.35 -21.49
N ALA A 6 -20.89 -27.12 -21.20
CA ALA A 6 -19.99 -26.84 -20.10
C ALA A 6 -20.75 -26.54 -18.80
N TRP A 7 -20.25 -27.05 -17.68
CA TRP A 7 -20.76 -26.68 -16.36
C TRP A 7 -20.23 -25.29 -15.98
N HIS A 8 -21.14 -24.33 -15.88
CA HIS A 8 -20.85 -23.03 -15.29
C HIS A 8 -21.30 -23.03 -13.83
N LEU A 9 -20.31 -23.10 -12.94
CA LEU A 9 -20.49 -22.86 -11.51
C LEU A 9 -20.30 -21.36 -11.26
N ARG A 10 -21.29 -20.73 -10.63
CA ARG A 10 -21.10 -19.41 -10.02
C ARG A 10 -21.20 -19.59 -8.52
N PHE A 11 -20.10 -19.32 -7.83
CA PHE A 11 -20.13 -19.18 -6.38
C PHE A 11 -20.66 -17.78 -6.07
N ALA A 12 -21.87 -17.74 -5.54
CA ALA A 12 -22.44 -16.55 -4.93
C ALA A 12 -22.70 -16.86 -3.46
N PRO A 13 -22.35 -15.98 -2.52
CA PRO A 13 -22.65 -16.21 -1.12
C PRO A 13 -24.18 -16.22 -0.92
N GLY A 14 -24.66 -17.09 -0.02
CA GLY A 14 -26.11 -17.23 0.28
C GLY A 14 -26.75 -15.99 0.92
N ARG A 15 -25.92 -15.00 1.27
CA ARG A 15 -26.33 -13.66 1.72
C ARG A 15 -25.28 -12.64 1.29
N PRO A 16 -25.63 -11.34 1.20
CA PRO A 16 -24.62 -10.30 1.08
C PRO A 16 -23.63 -10.42 2.24
N ALA A 17 -22.35 -10.23 1.92
CA ALA A 17 -21.30 -10.13 2.92
C ALA A 17 -21.56 -8.90 3.79
N LEU A 18 -21.37 -9.04 5.10
CA LEU A 18 -21.26 -7.86 5.96
C LEU A 18 -20.04 -7.05 5.50
N ALA A 19 -20.06 -5.73 5.75
CA ALA A 19 -18.96 -4.86 5.31
C ALA A 19 -17.59 -5.39 5.76
N LEU A 20 -17.49 -5.91 6.98
CA LEU A 20 -16.26 -6.51 7.51
C LEU A 20 -15.85 -7.79 6.76
N GLU A 21 -16.80 -8.65 6.40
CA GLU A 21 -16.52 -9.87 5.63
C GLU A 21 -16.03 -9.54 4.22
N ALA A 22 -16.63 -8.54 3.57
CA ALA A 22 -16.20 -8.08 2.27
C ALA A 22 -14.75 -7.54 2.31
N VAL A 23 -14.43 -6.73 3.33
CA VAL A 23 -13.08 -6.21 3.55
C VAL A 23 -12.09 -7.35 3.84
N ALA A 24 -12.47 -8.29 4.72
CA ALA A 24 -11.62 -9.42 5.08
C ALA A 24 -11.34 -10.34 3.88
N MET A 25 -12.34 -10.65 3.06
CA MET A 25 -12.15 -11.44 1.85
C MET A 25 -11.29 -10.72 0.81
N SER A 26 -11.51 -9.42 0.59
CA SER A 26 -10.69 -8.63 -0.33
C SER A 26 -9.23 -8.59 0.11
N ALA A 27 -8.98 -8.41 1.41
CA ALA A 27 -7.63 -8.46 1.98
C ALA A 27 -7.02 -9.86 1.81
N ALA A 28 -7.75 -10.93 2.14
CA ALA A 28 -7.27 -12.31 2.02
C ALA A 28 -6.92 -12.67 0.56
N GLN A 29 -7.75 -12.29 -0.40
CA GLN A 29 -7.50 -12.50 -1.82
C GLN A 29 -6.25 -11.75 -2.29
N THR A 30 -6.08 -10.51 -1.84
CA THR A 30 -4.91 -9.69 -2.16
C THR A 30 -3.63 -10.30 -1.58
N LEU A 31 -3.69 -10.77 -0.33
CA LEU A 31 -2.56 -11.39 0.36
C LEU A 31 -2.21 -12.78 -0.20
N ALA A 32 -3.15 -13.45 -0.86
CA ALA A 32 -2.93 -14.74 -1.51
C ALA A 32 -2.26 -14.62 -2.89
N GLU A 33 -2.20 -13.44 -3.50
CA GLU A 33 -1.56 -13.23 -4.81
C GLU A 33 -0.03 -13.22 -4.69
N PRO A 34 0.71 -14.21 -5.25
CA PRO A 34 2.14 -14.35 -5.04
C PRO A 34 2.97 -13.15 -5.53
N ARG A 35 2.47 -12.38 -6.49
CA ARG A 35 3.16 -11.21 -7.05
C ARG A 35 3.00 -9.95 -6.21
N VAL A 36 2.05 -9.93 -5.27
CA VAL A 36 1.81 -8.77 -4.41
C VAL A 36 2.87 -8.73 -3.31
N GLN A 37 3.65 -7.66 -3.30
CA GLN A 37 4.61 -7.40 -2.22
C GLN A 37 4.02 -6.39 -1.26
N ILE A 38 3.68 -6.82 -0.04
CA ILE A 38 3.20 -5.90 1.00
C ILE A 38 4.38 -5.33 1.77
N ARG A 39 4.42 -4.00 1.87
CA ARG A 39 5.45 -3.26 2.61
C ARG A 39 4.81 -2.36 3.65
N GLN A 40 5.51 -2.18 4.77
CA GLN A 40 5.18 -1.15 5.75
C GLN A 40 5.79 0.21 5.33
N CYS A 41 5.03 1.29 5.49
CA CYS A 41 5.53 2.63 5.20
C CYS A 41 6.67 3.04 6.15
N VAL A 42 7.76 3.59 5.59
CA VAL A 42 8.90 4.11 6.40
C VAL A 42 8.69 5.55 6.90
N GLY A 43 7.45 6.04 6.88
CA GLY A 43 7.15 7.40 7.34
C GLY A 43 7.14 7.42 8.87
N LEU A 44 7.72 8.47 9.46
CA LEU A 44 7.99 8.55 10.91
C LEU A 44 6.79 8.12 11.77
N ASP A 45 5.61 8.66 11.47
CA ASP A 45 4.36 8.37 12.20
C ASP A 45 3.33 7.61 11.34
N CYS A 46 3.77 6.92 10.29
CA CYS A 46 2.89 6.20 9.39
C CYS A 46 2.90 4.69 9.68
N ARG A 47 1.76 4.14 10.08
CA ARG A 47 1.57 2.69 10.34
C ARG A 47 0.88 1.94 9.19
N LEU A 48 0.71 2.58 8.03
CA LEU A 48 0.04 1.97 6.89
C LEU A 48 0.92 0.94 6.19
N TYR A 49 0.29 -0.17 5.81
CA TYR A 49 0.80 -1.13 4.85
C TYR A 49 0.31 -0.77 3.44
N PHE A 50 1.09 -1.12 2.42
CA PHE A 50 0.73 -0.90 1.02
C PHE A 50 1.29 -2.02 0.15
N SER A 51 0.61 -2.28 -0.98
CA SER A 51 1.15 -3.11 -2.05
C SER A 51 2.19 -2.33 -2.84
N ASP A 52 3.38 -2.91 -3.01
CA ASP A 52 4.42 -2.40 -3.87
C ASP A 52 4.21 -2.92 -5.30
N ASP A 53 3.44 -2.15 -6.04
CA ASP A 53 3.16 -2.31 -7.47
C ASP A 53 4.19 -1.58 -8.36
N SER A 54 5.27 -1.05 -7.77
CA SER A 54 6.27 -0.34 -8.55
C SER A 54 7.06 -1.31 -9.44
N PRO A 55 7.48 -0.89 -10.65
CA PRO A 55 8.19 -1.77 -11.59
C PRO A 55 9.44 -2.44 -11.00
N THR A 56 10.12 -1.77 -10.06
CA THR A 56 11.34 -2.27 -9.41
C THR A 56 11.11 -2.77 -7.99
N GLN A 57 9.86 -2.78 -7.50
CA GLN A 57 9.49 -3.14 -6.14
C GLN A 57 10.34 -2.44 -5.07
N ALA A 58 10.68 -1.16 -5.31
CA ALA A 58 11.55 -0.36 -4.46
C ALA A 58 10.79 0.77 -3.72
N ARG A 59 9.46 0.72 -3.69
CA ARG A 59 8.65 1.78 -3.08
C ARG A 59 8.76 1.70 -1.57
N ARG A 60 9.07 2.85 -0.94
CA ARG A 60 9.27 2.95 0.52
C ARG A 60 8.11 3.62 1.25
N TRP A 61 7.20 4.27 0.53
CA TRP A 61 6.14 5.11 1.11
C TRP A 61 4.76 4.69 0.62
N CYS A 62 3.78 4.69 1.53
CA CYS A 62 2.38 4.39 1.22
C CYS A 62 1.79 5.33 0.16
N SER A 63 2.25 6.58 0.09
CA SER A 63 1.88 7.55 -0.95
C SER A 63 3.02 8.54 -1.17
N GLY A 64 3.30 8.85 -2.43
CA GLY A 64 4.30 9.86 -2.81
C GLY A 64 3.91 11.27 -2.37
N GLN A 65 2.61 11.60 -2.34
CA GLN A 65 2.11 12.92 -1.93
C GLN A 65 2.12 13.10 -0.41
N ARG A 66 1.83 12.03 0.35
CA ARG A 66 1.74 12.08 1.81
C ARG A 66 3.13 11.85 2.43
N CYS A 67 3.52 10.59 2.63
CA CYS A 67 4.77 10.26 3.31
C CYS A 67 6.02 10.57 2.47
N GLY A 68 5.93 10.49 1.13
CA GLY A 68 7.07 10.79 0.27
C GLY A 68 7.44 12.25 0.16
N ARG A 69 6.47 13.17 0.27
CA ARG A 69 6.73 14.61 0.30
C ARG A 69 7.37 14.99 1.64
N THR A 70 6.79 14.54 2.75
CA THR A 70 7.30 14.81 4.09
C THR A 70 8.75 14.34 4.25
N GLY A 71 9.04 13.09 3.89
CA GLY A 71 10.42 12.57 4.00
C GLY A 71 11.44 13.32 3.13
N ARG A 72 11.03 13.84 1.95
CA ARG A 72 11.90 14.71 1.14
C ARG A 72 12.12 16.09 1.77
N VAL A 73 11.11 16.66 2.40
CA VAL A 73 11.21 17.96 3.09
C VAL A 73 12.14 17.85 4.30
N GLU A 74 11.98 16.82 5.12
CA GLU A 74 12.85 16.56 6.28
C GLU A 74 14.30 16.35 5.88
N ARG A 75 14.55 15.52 4.86
CA ARG A 75 15.91 15.33 4.31
C ARG A 75 16.52 16.65 3.84
N ARG A 76 15.77 17.48 3.11
CA ARG A 76 16.26 18.80 2.69
C ARG A 76 16.57 19.73 3.85
N ARG A 77 15.77 19.70 4.92
CA ARG A 77 16.04 20.50 6.14
C ARG A 77 17.31 20.04 6.85
N ALA A 78 17.51 18.72 6.97
CA ALA A 78 18.69 18.13 7.61
C ALA A 78 19.98 18.36 6.80
N SER A 79 19.89 18.40 5.47
CA SER A 79 21.04 18.68 4.59
C SER A 79 21.30 20.17 4.38
N ARG A 80 20.49 21.07 4.94
CA ARG A 80 20.76 22.51 4.88
C ARG A 80 21.92 22.80 5.83
N PRO A 81 23.06 23.36 5.35
CA PRO A 81 24.14 23.73 6.24
C PRO A 81 23.61 24.68 7.31
N ALA A 82 24.07 24.49 8.55
CA ALA A 82 23.77 25.43 9.62
C ALA A 82 24.20 26.83 9.14
N PRO A 83 23.38 27.87 9.34
CA PRO A 83 23.82 29.22 9.01
C PRO A 83 25.14 29.45 9.73
N LEU A 84 26.17 29.86 8.97
CA LEU A 84 27.43 30.29 9.54
C LEU A 84 27.09 31.45 10.47
N LEU A 85 27.13 31.19 11.78
CA LEU A 85 27.19 32.24 12.77
C LEU A 85 28.54 32.92 12.52
N SER A 86 28.50 34.14 11.98
CA SER A 86 29.66 34.99 11.89
C SER A 86 30.03 35.38 13.33
N ASP A 87 31.02 34.71 13.91
CA ASP A 87 31.69 35.19 15.10
C ASP A 87 32.43 36.48 14.72
N GLY A 88 31.98 37.59 15.31
CA GLY A 88 32.62 38.90 15.22
C GLY A 88 33.78 39.04 16.19
#